data_AF-A0A072NQF9-F1
#
_entry.id   AF-A0A072NQF9-F1
#
_cell.length_a   1.000
_cell.length_b   1.000
_cell.length_c   1.000
_cell.angle_alpha   90.00
_cell.angle_beta   90.00
_cell.angle_gamma   90.00
#
_symmetry.space_group_name_H-M   'P 1'
#
loop_
_entity.id
_entity.type
_entity.pdbx_description
1 polymer ?
#
loop_
_entity_poly.entity_id
_entity_poly.type
_entity_poly.pdbx_seq_one_letter_code
_entity_poly.pdbx_strand_id
1 'polypeptide(L)'
;MPHIPLTDWAAARNHSPTLARRWAAAGRLATAVKRGRDWHVAPDDEPTPGQRGPKLALPPVPDLSTSQAPNMDRPTERRIEAALDGRVELARAQVRAAEKVLREAQAALETARDSLREAERSREALLRDLGIEV
;
A
#
# COMPACT_ATOMS: atom_id res chain seq x y z
N MET A 1 33.23 -11.01 -0.22
CA MET A 1 31.83 -11.16 0.24
C MET A 1 30.93 -11.28 -0.98
N PRO A 2 30.23 -12.40 -1.21
CA PRO A 2 29.27 -12.48 -2.30
C PRO A 2 28.14 -11.46 -2.04
N HIS A 3 27.77 -10.67 -3.05
CA HIS A 3 26.60 -9.79 -2.97
C HIS A 3 25.47 -10.39 -3.79
N ILE A 4 24.28 -10.49 -3.21
CA ILE A 4 23.06 -10.98 -3.86
C ILE A 4 22.17 -9.81 -4.29
N PRO A 5 21.29 -9.99 -5.28
CA PRO A 5 20.27 -9.00 -5.62
C PRO A 5 19.43 -8.63 -4.39
N LEU A 6 19.12 -7.34 -4.25
CA LEU A 6 18.33 -6.82 -3.12
C LEU A 6 16.92 -7.43 -3.07
N THR A 7 16.39 -7.87 -4.21
CA THR A 7 15.13 -8.62 -4.30
C THR A 7 15.22 -9.95 -3.57
N ASP A 8 16.32 -10.67 -3.74
CA ASP A 8 16.53 -12.01 -3.18
C ASP A 8 16.83 -11.91 -1.69
N TRP A 9 17.64 -10.91 -1.31
CA TRP A 9 17.85 -10.56 0.10
C TRP A 9 16.54 -10.19 0.81
N ALA A 10 15.66 -9.43 0.15
CA ALA A 10 14.37 -9.03 0.71
C ALA A 10 13.44 -10.23 0.87
N ALA A 11 13.39 -11.13 -0.12
CA ALA A 11 12.62 -12.36 -0.05
C ALA A 11 13.08 -13.26 1.10
N ALA A 12 14.40 -13.44 1.27
CA ALA A 12 14.97 -14.25 2.35
C ALA A 12 14.63 -13.72 3.75
N ARG A 13 14.41 -12.41 3.91
CA ARG A 13 14.04 -11.75 5.17
C ARG A 13 12.55 -11.43 5.30
N ASN A 14 11.72 -11.92 4.39
CA ASN A 14 10.28 -11.64 4.35
C ASN A 14 9.96 -10.12 4.35
N HIS A 15 10.72 -9.35 3.59
CA HIS A 15 10.54 -7.92 3.38
C HIS A 15 10.03 -7.62 1.97
N SER A 16 9.29 -6.52 1.82
CA SER A 16 8.86 -6.10 0.48
C SER A 16 10.03 -5.50 -0.31
N PRO A 17 10.15 -5.79 -1.63
CA PRO A 17 11.21 -5.23 -2.47
C PRO A 17 11.25 -3.69 -2.48
N THR A 18 10.08 -3.05 -2.40
CA THR A 18 9.94 -1.60 -2.34
C THR A 18 10.54 -1.02 -1.05
N LEU A 19 10.32 -1.69 0.09
CA LEU A 19 10.87 -1.27 1.37
C LEU A 19 12.39 -1.46 1.41
N ALA A 20 12.89 -2.61 0.92
CA ALA A 20 14.32 -2.88 0.82
C ALA A 20 15.03 -1.84 -0.05
N ARG A 21 14.46 -1.47 -1.21
CA ARG A 21 15.00 -0.41 -2.09
C ARG A 21 15.09 0.94 -1.39
N ARG A 22 14.09 1.29 -0.57
CA ARG A 22 14.11 2.52 0.24
C ARG A 22 15.21 2.47 1.29
N TRP A 23 15.48 1.33 1.90
CA TRP A 23 16.57 1.16 2.86
C TRP A 23 17.95 1.26 2.19
N ALA A 24 18.14 0.59 1.06
CA ALA A 24 19.37 0.70 0.26
C ALA A 24 19.62 2.16 -0.18
N ALA A 25 18.61 2.83 -0.73
CA ALA A 25 18.71 4.23 -1.15
C ALA A 25 18.94 5.20 0.02
N ALA A 26 18.45 4.87 1.22
CA ALA A 26 18.68 5.64 2.43
C ALA A 26 20.01 5.31 3.13
N GLY A 27 20.84 4.42 2.58
CA GLY A 27 22.10 3.99 3.18
C GLY A 27 21.92 3.19 4.48
N ARG A 28 20.75 2.56 4.67
CA ARG A 28 20.46 1.74 5.84
C ARG A 28 20.95 0.30 5.72
N LEU A 29 21.44 -0.08 4.55
CA LEU A 29 22.06 -1.38 4.31
C LEU A 29 23.54 -1.11 4.06
N ALA A 30 24.39 -1.55 4.98
CA ALA A 30 25.79 -1.13 5.04
C ALA A 30 26.59 -1.54 3.80
N THR A 31 26.18 -2.65 3.19
CA THR A 31 26.83 -3.26 2.03
C THR A 31 26.04 -3.06 0.74
N ALA A 32 24.97 -2.24 0.77
CA ALA A 32 24.16 -1.98 -0.40
C ALA A 32 24.93 -1.15 -1.43
N VAL A 33 25.13 -1.76 -2.60
CA VAL A 33 25.79 -1.14 -3.75
C VAL A 33 24.84 -1.19 -4.95
N LYS A 34 24.65 -0.05 -5.61
CA LYS A 34 23.85 0.00 -6.83
C LYS A 34 24.70 -0.49 -8.01
N ARG A 35 24.22 -1.52 -8.73
CA ARG A 35 24.83 -2.04 -9.96
C ARG A 35 23.79 -2.00 -11.07
N GLY A 36 23.96 -1.07 -12.02
CA GLY A 36 22.97 -0.84 -13.08
C GLY A 36 21.63 -0.36 -12.52
N ARG A 37 20.55 -1.10 -12.82
CA ARG A 37 19.19 -0.78 -12.35
C ARG A 37 18.84 -1.38 -10.99
N ASP A 38 19.66 -2.31 -10.49
CA ASP A 38 19.38 -3.02 -9.25
C ASP A 38 20.40 -2.72 -8.15
N TRP A 39 20.00 -3.02 -6.93
CA TRP A 39 20.85 -2.93 -5.75
C TRP A 39 21.32 -4.33 -5.39
N HIS A 40 22.57 -4.44 -4.94
CA HIS A 40 23.17 -5.67 -4.47
C HIS A 40 23.64 -5.48 -3.04
N VAL A 41 23.50 -6.50 -2.22
CA VAL A 41 23.73 -6.44 -0.77
C VAL A 41 24.30 -7.77 -0.29
N ALA A 42 25.09 -7.76 0.77
CA ALA A 42 25.55 -8.99 1.40
C ALA A 42 24.34 -9.80 1.92
N PRO A 43 24.36 -11.14 1.83
CA PRO A 43 23.28 -12.00 2.33
C PRO A 43 22.93 -11.75 3.78
N ASP A 44 23.89 -11.34 4.61
CA ASP A 44 23.75 -11.16 6.05
C ASP A 44 23.58 -9.69 6.46
N ASP A 45 23.50 -8.75 5.51
CA ASP A 45 23.32 -7.34 5.84
C ASP A 45 21.99 -7.11 6.57
N GLU A 46 21.97 -6.21 7.54
CA GLU A 46 20.79 -5.88 8.32
C GLU A 46 20.45 -4.40 8.16
N PRO A 47 19.16 -4.05 8.02
CA PRO A 47 18.76 -2.67 7.89
C PRO A 47 19.00 -1.94 9.21
N THR A 48 19.89 -0.94 9.22
CA THR A 48 20.12 -0.10 10.40
C THR A 48 18.93 0.87 10.58
N PRO A 49 18.16 0.78 11.67
CA PRO A 49 17.10 1.73 11.93
C PRO A 49 17.72 3.05 12.43
N GLY A 50 17.79 4.06 11.57
CA GLY A 50 17.88 5.44 12.05
C GLY A 50 19.03 6.35 11.60
N GLN A 51 19.80 6.05 10.55
CA GLN A 51 20.75 7.04 10.02
C GLN A 51 20.29 7.67 8.70
N ARG A 52 20.14 9.00 8.71
CA ARG A 52 20.25 9.87 7.52
C ARG A 52 21.74 10.19 7.37
N GLY A 53 22.42 9.72 6.31
CA GLY A 53 23.84 10.09 6.07
C GLY A 53 24.00 11.47 5.41
N PRO A 54 25.22 11.95 5.12
CA PRO A 54 26.56 11.49 5.56
C PRO A 54 27.49 12.63 6.08
N LYS A 55 28.58 12.31 6.82
CA LYS A 55 30.00 12.67 6.53
C LYS A 55 30.92 12.75 7.79
N LEU A 56 32.03 12.00 7.72
CA LEU A 56 33.36 12.14 8.34
C LEU A 56 33.59 11.97 9.87
N ALA A 57 34.47 11.00 10.16
CA ALA A 57 35.43 10.84 11.26
C ALA A 57 34.92 10.68 12.72
N LEU A 58 35.21 9.50 13.29
CA LEU A 58 35.01 9.10 14.69
C LEU A 58 35.93 9.87 15.65
N PRO A 59 35.42 10.21 16.85
CA PRO A 59 36.12 9.98 18.11
C PRO A 59 35.32 9.00 19.02
N PRO A 60 35.93 8.44 20.08
CA PRO A 60 35.56 7.13 20.63
C PRO A 60 34.22 7.13 21.38
N VAL A 61 33.60 5.96 21.37
CA VAL A 61 32.30 5.63 21.97
C VAL A 61 32.38 5.73 23.51
N PRO A 62 31.50 6.48 24.19
CA PRO A 62 31.18 6.21 25.58
C PRO A 62 30.10 5.12 25.63
N ASP A 63 30.36 4.09 26.44
CA ASP A 63 29.42 3.03 26.78
C ASP A 63 28.05 3.59 27.16
N LEU A 64 27.02 3.18 26.43
CA LEU A 64 25.63 3.36 26.84
C LEU A 64 24.87 2.04 26.68
N SER A 65 25.03 1.21 27.70
CA SER A 65 23.92 0.39 28.21
C SER A 65 22.74 1.32 28.49
N THR A 66 21.74 1.35 27.61
CA THR A 66 20.33 1.58 27.95
C THR A 66 19.47 1.40 26.70
N SER A 67 18.85 0.22 26.57
CA SER A 67 17.61 0.09 25.79
C SER A 67 16.52 0.91 26.47
N GLN A 68 16.41 2.19 26.13
CA GLN A 68 15.22 2.99 26.42
C GLN A 68 14.28 2.87 25.23
N ALA A 69 13.14 2.21 25.44
CA ALA A 69 11.96 2.46 24.62
C ALA A 69 11.70 3.98 24.59
N PRO A 70 11.30 4.58 23.46
CA PRO A 70 11.03 6.00 23.40
C PRO A 70 9.89 6.30 24.38
N ASN A 71 10.22 7.03 25.46
CA ASN A 71 9.24 7.54 26.39
C ASN A 71 8.42 8.60 25.64
N MET A 72 7.31 8.21 25.03
CA MET A 72 6.42 9.15 24.35
C MET A 72 5.65 9.94 25.40
N ASP A 73 5.85 11.25 25.44
CA ASP A 73 5.11 12.11 26.36
C ASP A 73 3.59 12.03 26.07
N ARG A 74 2.76 12.05 27.12
CA ARG A 74 1.28 12.00 27.03
C ARG A 74 0.66 12.94 25.98
N PRO A 75 1.17 14.16 25.74
CA PRO A 75 0.65 15.03 24.68
C PRO A 75 0.86 14.46 23.27
N THR A 76 1.97 13.76 23.04
CA THR A 76 2.30 13.11 21.76
C THR A 76 1.37 11.92 21.52
N GLU A 77 1.11 11.12 22.55
CA GLU A 77 0.17 9.99 22.50
C GLU A 77 -1.24 10.45 22.15
N ARG A 78 -1.77 11.47 22.85
CA ARG A 78 -3.10 12.05 22.56
C ARG A 78 -3.23 12.62 21.15
N ARG A 79 -2.16 13.22 20.61
CA ARG A 79 -2.15 13.74 19.24
C ARG A 79 -2.20 12.61 18.20
N ILE A 80 -1.52 11.50 18.48
CA ILE A 80 -1.55 10.32 17.61
C ILE A 80 -2.95 9.69 17.66
N GLU A 81 -3.52 9.52 18.85
CA GLU A 81 -4.87 8.97 19.04
C GLU A 81 -5.93 9.80 18.30
N ALA A 82 -5.94 11.12 18.50
CA ALA A 82 -6.88 12.01 17.79
C ALA A 82 -6.70 11.97 16.25
N ALA A 83 -5.45 11.82 15.77
CA ALA A 83 -5.19 11.68 14.33
C ALA A 83 -5.67 10.33 13.78
N LEU A 84 -5.56 9.25 14.57
CA LEU A 84 -6.08 7.94 14.21
C LEU A 84 -7.60 7.92 14.20
N ASP A 85 -8.25 8.50 15.21
CA ASP A 85 -9.70 8.65 15.26
C ASP A 85 -10.24 9.44 14.06
N GLY A 86 -9.60 10.56 13.74
CA GLY A 86 -9.95 11.36 12.55
C GLY A 86 -9.83 10.56 11.25
N ARG A 87 -8.81 9.69 11.13
CA ARG A 87 -8.65 8.82 9.96
C ARG A 87 -9.69 7.70 9.92
N VAL A 88 -10.07 7.14 11.06
CA VAL A 88 -11.11 6.11 11.16
C VAL A 88 -12.47 6.70 10.76
N GLU A 89 -12.81 7.90 11.24
CA GLU A 89 -14.06 8.57 10.86
C GLU A 89 -14.10 8.94 9.38
N LEU A 90 -12.98 9.43 8.82
CA LEU A 90 -12.89 9.67 7.37
C LEU A 90 -13.09 8.38 6.57
N ALA A 91 -12.44 7.28 6.98
CA ALA A 91 -12.60 5.99 6.33
C ALA A 91 -14.05 5.50 6.39
N ARG A 92 -14.71 5.62 7.55
CA ARG A 92 -16.14 5.29 7.71
C ARG A 92 -17.03 6.14 6.80
N ALA A 93 -16.76 7.43 6.69
CA ALA A 93 -17.50 8.32 5.79
C ALA A 93 -17.34 7.91 4.32
N GLN A 94 -16.12 7.57 3.90
CA GLN A 94 -15.85 7.08 2.54
C GLN A 94 -16.55 5.76 2.25
N VAL A 95 -16.56 4.81 3.19
CA VAL A 95 -17.28 3.54 3.05
C VAL A 95 -18.78 3.79 2.89
N ARG A 96 -19.39 4.62 3.74
CA ARG A 96 -20.81 4.96 3.63
C ARG A 96 -21.15 5.61 2.29
N ALA A 97 -20.28 6.48 1.77
CA ALA A 97 -20.46 7.10 0.47
C ALA A 97 -20.38 6.06 -0.67
N ALA A 98 -19.38 5.17 -0.61
CA ALA A 98 -19.22 4.10 -1.60
C ALA A 98 -20.41 3.12 -1.59
N GLU A 99 -20.91 2.74 -0.42
CA GLU A 99 -22.11 1.90 -0.29
C GLU A 99 -23.35 2.55 -0.90
N LYS A 100 -23.52 3.87 -0.71
CA LYS A 100 -24.63 4.60 -1.32
C LYS A 100 -24.54 4.55 -2.85
N VAL A 101 -23.37 4.85 -3.40
CA VAL A 101 -23.13 4.80 -4.86
C VAL A 101 -23.38 3.39 -5.41
N LEU A 102 -22.95 2.36 -4.70
CA LEU A 102 -23.19 0.97 -5.11
C LEU A 102 -24.69 0.65 -5.17
N ARG A 103 -25.48 1.06 -4.16
CA ARG A 103 -26.94 0.85 -4.16
C ARG A 103 -27.62 1.59 -5.32
N GLU A 104 -27.22 2.83 -5.59
CA GLU A 104 -27.75 3.62 -6.70
C GLU A 104 -27.43 2.97 -8.05
N ALA A 105 -26.19 2.49 -8.23
CA ALA A 105 -25.77 1.78 -9.43
C ALA A 105 -26.54 0.45 -9.63
N GLN A 106 -26.81 -0.28 -8.53
CA GLN A 106 -27.60 -1.51 -8.58
C GLN A 106 -29.05 -1.24 -9.00
N ALA A 107 -29.69 -0.22 -8.41
CA ALA A 107 -31.05 0.17 -8.80
C ALA A 107 -31.13 0.62 -10.28
N ALA A 108 -30.12 1.36 -10.74
CA ALA A 108 -30.03 1.76 -12.15
C ALA A 108 -29.86 0.55 -13.08
N LEU A 109 -29.06 -0.45 -12.69
CA LEU A 109 -28.87 -1.67 -13.45
C LEU A 109 -30.16 -2.49 -13.56
N GLU A 110 -30.93 -2.61 -12.47
CA GLU A 110 -32.23 -3.28 -12.48
C GLU A 110 -33.21 -2.58 -13.42
N THR A 111 -33.29 -1.25 -13.33
CA THR A 111 -34.12 -0.43 -14.23
C THR A 111 -33.73 -0.63 -15.70
N ALA A 112 -32.43 -0.67 -16.01
CA ALA A 112 -31.93 -0.88 -17.36
C ALA A 112 -32.27 -2.30 -17.87
N ARG A 113 -32.19 -3.32 -17.01
CA ARG A 113 -32.56 -4.70 -17.35
C ARG A 113 -34.04 -4.82 -17.67
N ASP A 114 -34.90 -4.18 -16.90
CA ASP A 114 -36.34 -4.21 -17.15
C ASP A 114 -36.69 -3.47 -18.43
N SER A 115 -36.04 -2.34 -18.69
CA SER A 115 -36.17 -1.61 -19.95
C SER A 115 -35.73 -2.45 -21.16
N LEU A 116 -34.63 -3.22 -21.03
CA LEU A 116 -34.18 -4.13 -22.08
C LEU A 116 -35.21 -5.24 -22.35
N ARG A 117 -35.74 -5.88 -21.30
CA ARG A 117 -36.79 -6.91 -21.44
C ARG A 117 -38.03 -6.37 -22.12
N GLU A 118 -38.42 -5.14 -21.83
CA GLU A 118 -39.56 -4.48 -22.48
C GLU A 118 -39.27 -4.19 -23.95
N ALA A 119 -38.06 -3.72 -24.27
CA ALA A 119 -37.62 -3.50 -25.64
C ALA A 119 -37.57 -4.81 -26.45
N GLU A 120 -37.10 -5.91 -25.84
CA GLU A 120 -37.10 -7.25 -26.45
C GLU A 120 -38.52 -7.73 -26.73
N ARG A 121 -39.44 -7.61 -25.76
CA ARG A 121 -40.87 -7.92 -25.95
C ARG A 121 -41.51 -7.08 -27.05
N SER A 122 -41.21 -5.78 -27.07
CA SER A 122 -41.69 -4.86 -28.12
C SER A 122 -41.16 -5.25 -29.50
N ARG A 123 -39.88 -5.62 -29.58
CA ARG A 123 -39.25 -6.10 -30.81
C ARG A 123 -39.91 -7.40 -31.30
N GLU A 124 -40.14 -8.36 -30.41
CA GLU A 124 -40.81 -9.62 -30.74
C GLU A 124 -42.25 -9.41 -31.22
N ALA A 125 -42.98 -8.48 -30.62
CA ALA A 125 -44.33 -8.11 -31.07
C ALA A 125 -44.29 -7.55 -32.50
N LEU A 126 -43.38 -6.60 -32.78
CA LEU A 126 -43.23 -6.02 -34.10
C LEU A 126 -42.83 -7.06 -35.16
N LEU A 127 -41.92 -7.99 -34.82
CA LEU A 127 -41.51 -9.05 -35.74
C LEU A 127 -42.67 -10.01 -36.07
N ARG A 128 -43.49 -10.36 -35.06
CA ARG A 128 -44.72 -11.14 -35.26
C ARG A 128 -45.73 -10.40 -36.15
N ASP A 129 -45.93 -9.09 -35.93
CA ASP A 129 -46.82 -8.27 -36.76
C ASP A 129 -46.35 -8.19 -38.23
N LEU A 130 -45.03 -8.24 -38.45
CA LEU A 130 -44.42 -8.30 -39.78
C LEU A 130 -44.44 -9.70 -40.42
N GLY A 131 -44.98 -10.71 -39.73
CA GLY A 131 -45.03 -12.09 -40.19
C GLY A 131 -43.67 -12.80 -40.22
N ILE A 132 -42.69 -12.28 -39.46
CA ILE A 132 -41.37 -12.89 -39.30
C ILE A 132 -41.44 -13.81 -38.09
N GLU A 133 -41.18 -15.11 -38.29
CA GLU A 133 -41.03 -16.06 -37.17
C GLU A 133 -39.78 -15.71 -36.36
N VAL A 134 -39.94 -15.57 -35.04
CA VAL A 134 -38.90 -15.26 -34.04
C VAL A 134 -38.66 -16.48 -33.16
#